data_AF-A0A932WVL7-F1
#
_entry.id   AF-A0A932WVL7-F1
#
_cell.length_a   1.000
_cell.length_b   1.000
_cell.length_c   1.000
_cell.angle_alpha   90.00
_cell.angle_beta   90.00
_cell.angle_gamma   90.00
#
_symmetry.space_group_name_H-M   'P 1'
#
loop_
_entity.id
_entity.type
_entity.pdbx_description
1 polymer ?
#
loop_
_entity_poly.entity_id
_entity_poly.type
_entity_poly.pdbx_seq_one_letter_code
_entity_poly.pdbx_strand_id
1 'polypeptide(L)'
;EEYFRQNFHKISDFEGCEIEDTTKMGCGFDFRLYNKNEFYAVEVKGLSGIGGNILLTPKEYKVANYLQNRYTLFVVQNFIKKPFHSLFFNPLNHENLSFSQQEQIITQVSWMAKV
;
A
#
# COMPACT_ATOMS: atom_id res chain seq x y z
N GLU A 1 -0.36 -7.37 -4.70
CA GLU A 1 -0.61 -6.64 -5.96
C GLU A 1 -1.53 -7.35 -6.94
N GLU A 2 -1.29 -8.61 -7.33
CA GLU A 2 -2.13 -9.31 -8.33
C GLU A 2 -3.63 -9.33 -7.98
N TYR A 3 -3.94 -9.58 -6.70
CA TYR A 3 -5.33 -9.52 -6.22
C TYR A 3 -5.99 -8.16 -6.49
N PHE A 4 -5.25 -7.06 -6.35
CA PHE A 4 -5.76 -5.72 -6.65
C PHE A 4 -6.08 -5.58 -8.14
N ARG A 5 -5.16 -5.98 -9.03
CA ARG A 5 -5.37 -5.94 -10.50
C ARG A 5 -6.64 -6.70 -10.92
N GLN A 6 -6.94 -7.80 -10.25
CA GLN A 6 -8.12 -8.62 -10.55
C GLN A 6 -9.42 -8.12 -9.93
N ASN A 7 -9.38 -7.16 -8.99
CA ASN A 7 -10.57 -6.76 -8.23
C ASN A 7 -10.84 -5.25 -8.21
N PHE A 8 -9.90 -4.39 -8.63
CA PHE A 8 -10.08 -2.93 -8.56
C PHE A 8 -11.31 -2.46 -9.35
N HIS A 9 -11.62 -3.09 -10.48
CA HIS A 9 -12.79 -2.77 -11.31
C HIS A 9 -14.14 -3.05 -10.64
N LYS A 10 -14.16 -3.78 -9.51
CA LYS A 10 -15.37 -4.07 -8.73
C LYS A 10 -15.62 -3.06 -7.61
N ILE A 11 -14.72 -2.09 -7.46
CA ILE A 11 -14.74 -1.10 -6.39
C ILE A 11 -15.41 0.16 -6.94
N SER A 12 -16.53 0.55 -6.34
CA SER A 12 -17.33 1.70 -6.76
C SER A 12 -16.52 3.00 -6.75
N ASP A 13 -15.65 3.20 -5.76
CA ASP A 13 -14.81 4.40 -5.67
C ASP A 13 -13.82 4.57 -6.84
N PHE A 14 -13.57 3.48 -7.59
CA PHE A 14 -12.63 3.45 -8.72
C PHE A 14 -13.35 3.26 -10.06
N GLU A 15 -14.67 3.32 -10.08
CA GLU A 15 -15.44 3.13 -11.30
C GLU A 15 -15.07 4.20 -12.36
N GLY A 16 -14.86 3.75 -13.60
CA GLY A 16 -14.48 4.63 -14.70
C GLY A 16 -13.02 5.13 -14.66
N CYS A 17 -12.20 4.68 -13.70
CA CYS A 17 -10.77 4.98 -13.69
C CYS A 17 -9.98 3.98 -14.56
N GLU A 18 -9.00 4.50 -15.28
CA GLU A 18 -7.90 3.71 -15.86
C GLU A 18 -6.85 3.41 -14.79
N ILE A 19 -6.09 2.33 -14.98
CA ILE A 19 -5.04 1.89 -14.06
C ILE A 19 -3.66 1.97 -14.73
N GLU A 20 -2.71 2.57 -14.02
CA GLU A 20 -1.30 2.57 -14.36
C GLU A 20 -0.50 1.91 -13.23
N ASP A 21 0.42 1.04 -13.63
CA ASP A 21 1.34 0.34 -12.73
C ASP A 21 2.58 1.20 -12.48
N THR A 22 2.79 1.61 -11.23
CA THR A 22 3.89 2.49 -10.81
C THR A 22 4.88 1.79 -9.88
N THR A 23 4.74 0.48 -9.67
CA THR A 23 5.58 -0.35 -8.76
C THR A 23 7.09 -0.18 -9.01
N LYS A 24 7.49 0.02 -10.27
CA LYS A 24 8.90 0.19 -10.69
C LYS A 24 9.37 1.64 -10.76
N MET A 25 8.47 2.60 -10.56
CA MET A 25 8.80 4.03 -10.60
C MET A 25 9.33 4.54 -9.26
N GLY A 26 9.15 3.75 -8.20
CA GLY A 26 9.53 4.10 -6.84
C GLY A 26 8.86 5.38 -6.36
N CYS A 27 7.66 5.74 -6.84
CA CYS A 27 6.98 7.00 -6.50
C CYS A 27 6.30 7.01 -5.14
N GLY A 28 6.36 5.90 -4.39
CA GLY A 28 5.78 5.78 -3.05
C GLY A 28 4.34 5.27 -3.03
N PHE A 29 3.89 4.65 -4.13
CA PHE A 29 2.67 3.86 -4.21
C PHE A 29 2.77 2.88 -5.40
N ASP A 30 2.00 1.80 -5.38
CA ASP A 30 2.04 0.72 -6.39
C ASP A 30 1.27 1.03 -7.67
N PHE A 31 0.13 1.71 -7.58
CA PHE A 31 -0.74 2.00 -8.72
C PHE A 31 -1.27 3.42 -8.73
N ARG A 32 -1.38 4.00 -9.92
CA ARG A 32 -2.18 5.20 -10.16
C ARG A 32 -3.49 4.81 -10.82
N LEU A 33 -4.60 5.13 -10.17
CA LEU A 33 -5.91 5.12 -10.80
C LEU A 33 -6.26 6.53 -11.23
N TYR A 34 -6.74 6.73 -12.45
CA TYR A 34 -7.02 8.09 -12.94
C TYR A 34 -8.17 8.12 -13.94
N ASN A 35 -8.81 9.29 -14.00
CA ASN A 35 -9.74 9.65 -15.07
C ASN A 35 -9.41 11.06 -15.55
N LYS A 36 -10.29 11.69 -16.33
CA LYS A 36 -10.04 13.04 -16.89
C LYS A 36 -9.89 14.14 -15.82
N ASN A 37 -10.48 13.96 -14.64
CA ASN A 37 -10.61 15.01 -13.63
C ASN A 37 -9.77 14.74 -12.39
N GLU A 38 -9.55 13.46 -12.05
CA GLU A 38 -8.98 13.05 -10.76
C GLU A 38 -8.02 11.87 -10.90
N PHE A 39 -7.19 11.69 -9.87
CA PHE A 39 -6.39 10.49 -9.70
C PHE A 39 -6.30 10.07 -8.24
N TYR A 40 -6.11 8.77 -8.03
CA TYR A 40 -5.81 8.13 -6.76
C TYR A 40 -4.48 7.40 -6.84
N ALA A 41 -3.64 7.60 -5.84
CA ALA A 41 -2.46 6.79 -5.56
C ALA A 41 -2.88 5.62 -4.67
N VAL A 42 -2.67 4.39 -5.13
CA VAL A 42 -3.05 3.17 -4.41
C VAL A 42 -1.80 2.40 -4.01
N GLU A 43 -1.65 2.17 -2.72
CA GLU A 43 -0.61 1.33 -2.14
C GLU A 43 -1.21 0.01 -1.67
N VAL A 44 -0.68 -1.12 -2.14
CA VAL A 44 -1.25 -2.44 -1.91
C VAL A 44 -0.46 -3.19 -0.84
N LYS A 45 -1.10 -3.44 0.31
CA LYS A 45 -0.50 -4.23 1.41
C LYS A 45 -1.23 -5.54 1.61
N GLY A 46 -0.50 -6.55 2.06
CA GLY A 46 -1.02 -7.90 2.29
C GLY A 46 -0.89 -8.32 3.75
N LEU A 47 -1.95 -8.94 4.28
CA LEU A 47 -1.97 -9.59 5.59
C LEU A 47 -2.31 -11.07 5.40
N SER A 48 -1.53 -11.94 6.04
CA SER A 48 -1.75 -13.39 6.02
C SER A 48 -3.06 -13.77 6.74
N GLY A 49 -3.36 -13.08 7.85
CA GLY A 49 -4.57 -13.24 8.64
C GLY A 49 -5.63 -12.15 8.37
N ILE A 50 -6.71 -12.18 9.17
CA ILE A 50 -7.81 -11.20 9.13
C ILE A 50 -7.36 -9.83 9.65
N GLY A 51 -6.33 -9.80 10.49
CA GLY A 51 -5.71 -8.59 11.01
C GLY A 51 -4.20 -8.77 11.15
N GLY A 52 -3.51 -7.66 11.44
CA GLY A 52 -2.05 -7.61 11.56
C GLY A 52 -1.55 -6.19 11.36
N ASN A 53 -0.22 -6.04 11.42
CA ASN A 53 0.43 -4.74 11.24
C ASN A 53 0.70 -4.49 9.77
N ILE A 54 0.49 -3.25 9.35
CA ILE A 54 0.88 -2.76 8.03
C ILE A 54 2.03 -1.79 8.22
N LEU A 55 3.05 -1.90 7.38
CA LEU A 55 4.21 -1.02 7.39
C LEU A 55 4.20 -0.16 6.13
N LEU A 56 4.43 1.14 6.32
CA LEU A 56 4.77 2.03 5.22
C LEU A 56 6.26 2.28 5.22
N THR A 57 6.87 2.32 4.04
CA THR A 57 8.22 2.86 3.91
C THR A 57 8.22 4.37 4.21
N PRO A 58 9.37 4.97 4.53
CA PRO A 58 9.45 6.43 4.72
C PRO A 58 8.95 7.23 3.52
N LYS A 59 9.09 6.68 2.30
CA LYS A 59 8.60 7.34 1.08
C LYS A 59 7.08 7.24 0.96
N GLU A 60 6.51 6.05 1.15
CA GLU A 60 5.05 5.84 1.17
C GLU A 60 4.39 6.75 2.22
N TYR A 61 4.94 6.81 3.44
CA TYR A 61 4.39 7.68 4.49
C TYR A 61 4.39 9.17 4.09
N LYS A 62 5.50 9.67 3.53
CA LYS A 62 5.61 11.06 3.06
C LYS A 62 4.61 11.37 1.93
N VAL A 63 4.46 10.45 0.99
CA VAL A 63 3.54 10.61 -0.15
C VAL A 63 2.09 10.52 0.30
N ALA A 64 1.76 9.61 1.21
CA ALA A 64 0.44 9.52 1.83
C ALA A 64 0.06 10.81 2.54
N ASN A 65 0.99 11.41 3.30
CA ASN A 65 0.77 12.69 3.96
C ASN A 65 0.55 13.84 2.97
N TYR A 66 1.26 13.83 1.84
CA TYR A 66 1.13 14.85 0.80
C TYR A 66 -0.17 14.72 -0.01
N LEU A 67 -0.58 13.50 -0.34
CA LEU A 67 -1.74 13.24 -1.20
C LEU A 67 -3.07 13.13 -0.42
N GLN A 68 -3.03 12.86 0.88
CA GLN A 68 -4.20 12.82 1.77
C GLN A 68 -5.33 11.93 1.20
N ASN A 69 -6.50 12.51 0.92
CA ASN A 69 -7.67 11.79 0.39
C ASN A 69 -7.45 11.16 -1.00
N ARG A 70 -6.39 11.57 -1.71
CA ARG A 70 -5.97 10.92 -2.97
C ARG A 70 -5.01 9.76 -2.77
N TYR A 71 -4.62 9.45 -1.54
CA TYR A 71 -3.83 8.27 -1.22
C TYR A 71 -4.72 7.23 -0.56
N THR A 72 -4.76 6.04 -1.13
CA THR A 72 -5.57 4.92 -0.64
C THR A 72 -4.66 3.76 -0.30
N LEU A 73 -4.75 3.30 0.95
CA LEU A 73 -4.13 2.04 1.36
C LEU A 73 -5.13 0.91 1.06
N PHE A 74 -4.77 0.05 0.12
CA PHE A 74 -5.54 -1.13 -0.26
C PHE A 74 -4.98 -2.35 0.48
N VAL A 75 -5.70 -2.86 1.47
CA VAL A 75 -5.22 -3.95 2.32
C VAL A 75 -5.93 -5.24 1.95
N VAL A 76 -5.19 -6.22 1.44
CA VAL A 76 -5.68 -7.59 1.22
C VAL A 76 -5.49 -8.40 2.49
N GLN A 77 -6.57 -8.90 3.09
CA GLN A 77 -6.53 -9.73 4.28
C GLN A 77 -6.84 -11.19 3.98
N ASN A 78 -6.49 -12.07 4.93
CA ASN A 78 -6.84 -13.48 4.95
C ASN A 78 -6.38 -14.24 3.68
N PHE A 79 -5.21 -13.87 3.16
CA PHE A 79 -4.67 -14.35 1.89
C PHE A 79 -4.52 -15.87 1.82
N ILE A 80 -4.26 -16.52 2.96
CA ILE A 80 -4.05 -17.98 3.05
C ILE A 80 -5.36 -18.77 2.86
N LYS A 81 -6.52 -18.18 3.17
CA LYS A 81 -7.81 -18.88 3.13
C LYS A 81 -8.72 -18.33 2.04
N LYS A 82 -9.38 -17.21 2.34
CA LYS A 82 -10.34 -16.55 1.44
C LYS A 82 -10.01 -15.06 1.47
N PRO A 83 -9.27 -14.55 0.47
CA PRO A 83 -8.84 -13.17 0.46
C PRO A 83 -10.02 -12.22 0.32
N PHE A 84 -10.04 -11.19 1.14
CA PHE A 84 -10.90 -10.02 1.01
C PHE A 84 -10.05 -8.77 1.16
N HIS A 85 -10.63 -7.59 0.97
CA HIS A 85 -9.88 -6.35 1.07
C HIS A 85 -10.62 -5.26 1.85
N SER A 86 -9.85 -4.29 2.31
CA SER A 86 -10.33 -3.04 2.89
C SER A 86 -9.64 -1.85 2.22
N LEU A 87 -10.37 -0.75 2.11
CA LEU A 87 -9.92 0.51 1.54
C LEU A 87 -9.81 1.54 2.65
N PHE A 88 -8.64 2.17 2.76
CA PHE A 88 -8.42 3.26 3.69
C PHE A 88 -7.95 4.49 2.92
N PHE A 89 -8.90 5.37 2.60
CA PHE A 89 -8.60 6.69 2.05
C PHE A 89 -8.00 7.58 3.13
N ASN A 90 -6.97 8.35 2.78
CA ASN A 90 -6.21 9.16 3.74
C ASN A 90 -5.78 8.34 4.97
N PRO A 91 -5.00 7.26 4.77
CA PRO A 91 -4.77 6.25 5.80
C PRO A 91 -4.12 6.84 7.07
N LEU A 92 -3.35 7.91 6.95
CA LEU A 92 -2.66 8.54 8.09
C LEU A 92 -3.62 9.26 9.05
N ASN A 93 -4.83 9.61 8.60
CA ASN A 93 -5.87 10.25 9.41
C ASN A 93 -7.12 9.36 9.58
N HIS A 94 -7.03 8.08 9.21
CA HIS A 94 -8.16 7.17 9.27
C HIS A 94 -8.34 6.64 10.71
N GLU A 95 -9.56 6.68 11.25
CA GLU A 95 -9.86 6.33 12.66
C GLU A 95 -9.42 4.92 13.07
N ASN A 96 -9.48 3.96 12.13
CA ASN A 96 -9.11 2.56 12.36
C ASN A 96 -7.61 2.27 12.16
N LEU A 97 -6.77 3.28 11.89
CA LEU A 97 -5.34 3.13 11.69
C LEU A 97 -4.56 4.07 12.62
N SER A 98 -3.51 3.55 13.24
CA SER A 98 -2.58 4.34 14.04
C SER A 98 -1.15 4.02 13.64
N PHE A 99 -0.48 4.99 13.03
CA PHE A 99 0.91 4.85 12.58
C PHE A 99 1.85 5.37 13.66
N SER A 100 2.83 4.55 14.04
CA SER A 100 3.96 4.97 14.87
C SER A 100 5.26 4.78 14.09
N GLN A 101 6.17 5.75 14.21
CA GLN A 101 7.50 5.62 13.64
C GLN A 101 8.29 4.58 14.44
N GLN A 102 8.84 3.59 13.73
CA GLN A 102 9.68 2.55 14.30
C GLN A 102 11.07 2.67 13.69
N GLU A 103 12.09 2.88 14.53
CA GLU A 103 13.49 2.96 14.12
C GLU A 103 14.24 1.73 14.63
N GLN A 104 15.00 1.07 13.74
CA GLN A 104 15.80 -0.10 14.06
C GLN A 104 17.23 0.10 13.58
N ILE A 105 18.20 -0.17 14.46
CA ILE A 105 19.64 -0.14 14.14
C ILE A 105 20.11 -1.58 14.06
N ILE A 106 20.67 -1.98 12.91
CA ILE A 106 21.15 -3.35 12.65
C ILE A 106 22.67 -3.32 12.53
N THR A 107 23.36 -4.03 13.44
CA THR A 107 24.81 -4.27 13.36
C THR A 107 25.06 -5.67 12.82
N GLN A 108 25.75 -5.77 11.68
CA GLN A 108 26.15 -7.05 11.09
C GLN A 108 27.67 -7.24 11.20
N VAL A 109 28.09 -8.32 11.87
CA VAL A 109 29.50 -8.73 11.95
C VAL A 109 29.66 -10.03 11.17
N SER A 110 30.66 -10.09 10.29
CA SER A 110 30.97 -11.29 9.51
C SER A 110 32.48 -11.46 9.35
N TRP A 111 32.92 -12.72 9.29
CA TRP A 111 34.29 -13.10 8.95
C TRP A 111 34.22 -13.99 7.71
N MET A 112 35.02 -13.68 6.70
CA MET A 112 35.08 -14.42 5.44
C MET A 112 36.49 -14.97 5.24
N ALA A 113 36.59 -16.21 4.78
CA ALA A 113 37.84 -16.80 4.31
C ALA A 113 37.70 -17.13 2.82
N LYS A 114 38.79 -16.99 2.06
CA LYS A 114 38.84 -17.32 0.64
C LYS A 114 39.48 -18.70 0.47
N VAL A 115 38.83 -19.58 -0.28
CA VAL A 115 39.39 -20.86 -0.75
C VAL A 115 39.93 -20.67 -2.15
#